data_AF-A0A7S4AX71-F1
#
_entry.id   AF-A0A7S4AX71-F1
#
_cell.length_a   1.000
_cell.length_b   1.000
_cell.length_c   1.000
_cell.angle_alpha   90.00
_cell.angle_beta   90.00
_cell.angle_gamma   90.00
#
_symmetry.space_group_name_H-M   'P 1'
#
loop_
_entity.id
_entity.type
_entity.pdbx_description
1 polymer ?
#
loop_
_entity_poly.entity_id
_entity_poly.type
_entity_poly.pdbx_seq_one_letter_code
_entity_poly.pdbx_strand_id
1 'polypeptide(L)'
;MRFLPLLVTLTFDALGSTFAFTQYCRAKVDAARRITSPVSQYRRSIANSMSSFEYCSSTNITPEDEKEILKSRMPPPVNENMTKFQVEFRELLEGILYTPKELSTVLNPRMRVVLEGIAASYYEPAVYHAFEILYEDYIPLRVAGRVVYRELRKVMEESKKYQQSQIDGAMKGTGMSRSDIEDCWSTFTRIVNDQHLPLDELERYTGPNTMEYILNSGSESVGTRAREDGAISFENLLVCVNNFIIRRSGKDSDESYANTPAGNLLQQALNLNDAVATCRSDGQILTPKNQKYDRKYDDMLIQFAKWKPLIPSGEGRRLKILKGCFVGSENPAVVEALRIIYVDYRALRLSGDWIFTVVSTLMGPIERRHKRRQKKLLWP
;
A
#
# COMPACT_ATOMS: atom_id res chain seq x y z
N MET A 1 -38.83 -21.37 -8.82
CA MET A 1 -37.43 -21.57 -8.37
C MET A 1 -37.35 -21.22 -6.89
N ARG A 2 -37.21 -22.22 -6.01
CA ARG A 2 -37.15 -22.03 -4.56
C ARG A 2 -35.71 -21.70 -4.16
N PHE A 3 -35.43 -20.44 -3.83
CA PHE A 3 -34.17 -20.07 -3.16
C PHE A 3 -34.35 -20.31 -1.65
N LEU A 4 -33.66 -21.31 -1.12
CA LEU A 4 -33.48 -21.48 0.33
C LEU A 4 -32.60 -20.33 0.86
N PRO A 5 -32.97 -19.68 1.97
CA PRO A 5 -32.08 -18.77 2.67
C PRO A 5 -31.13 -19.60 3.55
N LEU A 6 -29.91 -19.86 3.06
CA LEU A 6 -28.80 -20.29 3.89
C LEU A 6 -28.31 -19.06 4.67
N LEU A 7 -28.93 -18.84 5.83
CA LEU A 7 -28.51 -17.89 6.85
C LEU A 7 -27.16 -18.39 7.42
N VAL A 8 -26.07 -17.93 6.81
CA VAL A 8 -24.73 -18.10 7.33
C VAL A 8 -24.57 -17.10 8.48
N THR A 9 -24.72 -17.59 9.72
CA THR A 9 -24.23 -16.91 10.92
C THR A 9 -22.70 -16.93 10.89
N LEU A 10 -22.10 -15.92 10.26
CA LEU A 10 -20.68 -15.59 10.44
C LEU A 10 -20.54 -14.90 11.80
N THR A 11 -20.25 -15.67 12.84
CA THR A 11 -19.70 -15.12 14.08
C THR A 11 -18.32 -14.58 13.78
N PHE A 12 -18.19 -13.26 13.71
CA PHE A 12 -16.94 -12.52 13.54
C PHE A 12 -16.19 -12.46 14.87
N ASP A 13 -15.68 -13.60 15.34
CA ASP A 13 -14.67 -13.65 16.40
C ASP A 13 -13.30 -13.86 15.77
N ALA A 14 -12.63 -12.79 15.34
CA ALA A 14 -11.20 -12.84 14.98
C ALA A 14 -10.60 -11.43 14.76
N LEU A 15 -10.55 -10.60 15.80
CA LEU A 15 -9.57 -9.51 15.89
C LEU A 15 -9.15 -9.34 17.37
N GLY A 16 -8.29 -10.24 17.85
CA GLY A 16 -7.71 -10.16 19.19
C GLY A 16 -6.71 -11.26 19.50
N SER A 17 -5.46 -10.85 19.76
CA SER A 17 -4.45 -11.52 20.60
C SER A 17 -3.53 -12.63 20.05
N THR A 18 -2.24 -12.25 19.99
CA THR A 18 -1.02 -12.92 20.50
C THR A 18 -0.43 -14.20 19.88
N PHE A 19 0.77 -14.02 19.30
CA PHE A 19 2.09 -14.53 19.72
C PHE A 19 2.33 -16.00 20.15
N ALA A 20 3.51 -16.49 19.71
CA ALA A 20 4.29 -17.68 20.06
C ALA A 20 3.93 -19.04 19.41
N PHE A 21 4.75 -19.48 18.45
CA PHE A 21 5.52 -20.74 18.57
C PHE A 21 6.59 -20.89 17.46
N THR A 22 7.74 -21.44 17.85
CA THR A 22 9.05 -21.46 17.21
C THR A 22 9.33 -22.62 16.23
N GLN A 23 10.28 -22.34 15.31
CA GLN A 23 11.32 -23.18 14.68
C GLN A 23 10.98 -24.60 14.17
N TYR A 24 11.10 -24.82 12.85
CA TYR A 24 12.03 -25.79 12.23
C TYR A 24 12.00 -25.70 10.67
N CYS A 25 13.08 -26.18 10.03
CA CYS A 25 13.28 -26.40 8.58
C CYS A 25 13.84 -25.25 7.71
N ARG A 26 15.16 -25.04 7.81
CA ARG A 26 15.98 -24.30 6.84
C ARG A 26 17.05 -25.25 6.27
N ALA A 27 16.82 -25.80 5.07
CA ALA A 27 17.84 -26.29 4.12
C ALA A 27 17.15 -27.10 3.00
N LYS A 28 16.85 -26.46 1.84
CA LYS A 28 16.67 -27.08 0.49
C LYS A 28 16.06 -26.14 -0.58
N VAL A 29 16.36 -24.85 -0.61
CA VAL A 29 15.71 -23.91 -1.57
C VAL A 29 16.65 -23.27 -2.61
N ASP A 30 17.96 -23.56 -2.60
CA ASP A 30 18.90 -22.78 -3.42
C ASP A 30 19.18 -23.30 -4.84
N ALA A 31 18.50 -24.34 -5.34
CA ALA A 31 18.79 -24.92 -6.66
C ALA A 31 17.81 -24.58 -7.80
N ALA A 32 16.71 -23.84 -7.57
CA ALA A 32 15.61 -23.69 -8.54
C ALA A 32 15.46 -22.29 -9.20
N ARG A 33 16.52 -21.48 -9.28
CA ARG A 33 16.41 -20.02 -9.55
C ARG A 33 16.75 -19.53 -10.97
N ARG A 34 16.67 -20.35 -12.04
CA ARG A 34 16.98 -19.90 -13.42
C ARG A 34 15.94 -20.27 -14.49
N ILE A 35 14.66 -20.36 -14.13
CA ILE A 35 13.58 -20.21 -15.11
C ILE A 35 12.80 -18.98 -14.70
N THR A 36 12.90 -17.90 -15.48
CA THR A 36 12.06 -16.72 -15.35
C THR A 36 10.63 -17.15 -15.68
N SER A 37 9.90 -17.57 -14.65
CA SER A 37 8.48 -17.88 -14.77
C SER A 37 7.76 -16.71 -15.45
N PRO A 38 6.77 -16.95 -16.34
CA PRO A 38 5.91 -15.91 -16.89
C PRO A 38 5.37 -14.95 -15.83
N VAL A 39 5.17 -15.44 -14.60
CA VAL A 39 4.79 -14.64 -13.42
C VAL A 39 5.84 -13.58 -13.07
N SER A 40 7.13 -13.91 -13.13
CA SER A 40 8.22 -12.98 -12.82
C SER A 40 8.37 -11.87 -13.86
N GLN A 41 8.13 -12.18 -15.14
CA GLN A 41 8.11 -11.17 -16.21
C GLN A 41 6.92 -10.23 -16.04
N TYR A 42 5.74 -10.78 -15.75
CA TYR A 42 4.55 -10.00 -15.48
C TYR A 42 4.70 -9.10 -14.24
N ARG A 43 5.27 -9.61 -13.14
CA ARG A 43 5.61 -8.81 -11.94
C ARG A 43 6.58 -7.67 -12.25
N ARG A 44 7.61 -7.89 -13.09
CA ARG A 44 8.53 -6.81 -13.50
C ARG A 44 7.84 -5.74 -14.35
N SER A 45 6.98 -6.14 -15.28
CA SER A 45 6.21 -5.20 -16.11
C SER A 45 5.35 -4.28 -15.24
N ILE A 46 4.70 -4.84 -14.22
CA ILE A 46 3.91 -4.12 -13.22
C ILE A 46 4.78 -3.15 -12.40
N ALA A 47 5.90 -3.63 -11.85
CA ALA A 47 6.78 -2.81 -11.00
C ALA A 47 7.33 -1.57 -11.75
N ASN A 48 7.70 -1.73 -13.02
CA ASN A 48 8.20 -0.63 -13.84
C ASN A 48 7.12 0.43 -14.14
N SER A 49 5.84 0.04 -14.22
CA SER A 49 4.73 0.97 -14.46
C SER A 49 4.32 1.77 -13.22
N MET A 50 4.60 1.29 -12.00
CA MET A 50 4.32 2.06 -10.77
C MET A 50 5.26 3.25 -10.58
N SER A 51 6.44 3.23 -11.21
CA SER A 51 7.42 4.32 -11.16
C SER A 51 6.96 5.60 -11.86
N SER A 52 5.90 5.56 -12.68
CA SER A 52 5.50 6.68 -13.54
C SER A 52 4.31 7.50 -13.01
N PHE A 53 3.86 7.28 -11.77
CA PHE A 53 3.05 8.29 -11.07
C PHE A 53 3.96 9.45 -10.63
N GLU A 54 4.58 10.12 -11.61
CA GLU A 54 5.16 11.44 -11.43
C GLU A 54 3.99 12.40 -11.19
N TYR A 55 3.58 12.50 -9.93
CA TYR A 55 2.75 13.62 -9.48
C TYR A 55 3.55 14.88 -9.79
N CYS A 56 3.06 15.71 -10.73
CA CYS A 56 3.58 17.05 -10.96
C CYS A 56 3.47 17.83 -9.65
N SER A 57 4.54 17.83 -8.87
CA SER A 57 4.65 18.50 -7.57
C SER A 57 4.90 19.99 -7.76
N SER A 58 4.06 20.63 -8.58
CA SER A 58 4.30 21.97 -9.11
C SER A 58 3.04 22.80 -9.02
N THR A 59 2.72 23.28 -7.81
CA THR A 59 2.05 24.57 -7.48
C THR A 59 1.64 24.57 -6.00
N ASN A 60 1.45 25.75 -5.41
CA ASN A 60 0.95 25.95 -4.04
C ASN A 60 -0.52 25.52 -3.90
N ILE A 61 -0.83 24.26 -4.18
CA ILE A 61 -2.17 23.69 -4.06
C ILE A 61 -2.42 23.40 -2.59
N THR A 62 -3.54 23.88 -2.05
CA THR A 62 -3.91 23.55 -0.68
C THR A 62 -4.31 22.07 -0.58
N PRO A 63 -4.12 21.39 0.55
CA PRO A 63 -4.57 20.00 0.72
C PRO A 63 -6.06 19.80 0.39
N GLU A 64 -6.87 20.82 0.63
CA GLU A 64 -8.30 20.86 0.29
C GLU A 64 -8.52 20.86 -1.22
N ASP A 65 -7.78 21.69 -1.97
CA ASP A 65 -7.82 21.73 -3.43
C ASP A 65 -7.36 20.40 -4.04
N GLU A 66 -6.30 19.77 -3.49
CA GLU A 66 -5.89 18.43 -3.91
C GLU A 66 -7.00 17.41 -3.73
N LYS A 67 -7.71 17.48 -2.60
CA LYS A 67 -8.83 16.57 -2.32
C LYS A 67 -10.01 16.79 -3.26
N GLU A 68 -10.31 18.04 -3.61
CA GLU A 68 -11.34 18.35 -4.61
C GLU A 68 -10.92 17.89 -6.02
N ILE A 69 -9.63 18.01 -6.37
CA ILE A 69 -9.08 17.42 -7.61
C ILE A 69 -9.26 15.90 -7.58
N LEU A 70 -9.00 15.22 -6.46
CA LEU A 70 -9.21 13.78 -6.34
C LEU A 70 -10.69 13.40 -6.48
N LYS A 71 -11.60 14.15 -5.84
CA LYS A 71 -13.06 13.93 -5.95
C LYS A 71 -13.56 14.14 -7.37
N SER A 72 -13.13 15.19 -8.04
CA SER A 72 -13.56 15.51 -9.42
C SER A 72 -13.17 14.42 -10.43
N ARG A 73 -12.18 13.59 -10.11
CA ARG A 73 -11.78 12.44 -10.93
C ARG A 73 -12.63 11.21 -10.71
N MET A 74 -13.44 11.13 -9.65
CA MET A 74 -14.42 10.06 -9.51
C MET A 74 -15.41 10.15 -10.66
N PRO A 75 -15.81 9.01 -11.27
CA PRO A 75 -16.82 9.03 -12.32
C PRO A 75 -18.07 9.79 -11.83
N PRO A 76 -18.66 10.67 -12.65
CA PRO A 76 -19.89 11.35 -12.25
C PRO A 76 -20.98 10.31 -11.99
N PRO A 77 -21.99 10.63 -11.16
CA PRO A 77 -23.14 9.75 -10.98
C PRO A 77 -23.74 9.44 -12.35
N VAL A 78 -23.89 8.16 -12.68
CA VAL A 78 -24.30 7.72 -14.03
C VAL A 78 -25.71 8.23 -14.35
N ASN A 79 -26.56 8.38 -13.33
CA ASN A 79 -27.94 8.82 -13.44
C ASN A 79 -28.28 9.74 -12.25
N GLU A 80 -29.25 10.64 -12.42
CA GLU A 80 -29.85 11.41 -11.31
C GLU A 80 -30.47 10.50 -10.24
N ASN A 81 -30.86 9.28 -10.63
CA ASN A 81 -31.47 8.27 -9.76
C ASN A 81 -30.48 7.18 -9.35
N MET A 82 -29.45 7.53 -8.56
CA MET A 82 -28.58 6.52 -7.93
C MET A 82 -29.37 5.68 -6.92
N THR A 83 -29.12 4.38 -6.88
CA THR A 83 -29.71 3.54 -5.83
C THR A 83 -29.02 3.82 -4.49
N LYS A 84 -29.74 3.54 -3.39
CA LYS A 84 -29.21 3.72 -2.02
C LYS A 84 -27.82 3.10 -1.83
N PHE A 85 -27.57 1.94 -2.44
CA PHE A 85 -26.29 1.24 -2.31
C PHE A 85 -25.17 1.84 -3.15
N GLN A 86 -25.50 2.46 -4.29
CA GLN A 86 -24.51 3.21 -5.07
C GLN A 86 -24.08 4.49 -4.35
N VAL A 87 -25.04 5.20 -3.73
CA VAL A 87 -24.76 6.37 -2.87
C VAL A 87 -23.86 5.96 -1.71
N GLU A 88 -24.23 4.91 -0.98
CA GLU A 88 -23.44 4.38 0.12
C GLU A 88 -22.01 3.98 -0.32
N PHE A 89 -21.88 3.29 -1.46
CA PHE A 89 -20.57 2.91 -2.00
C PHE A 89 -19.69 4.13 -2.28
N ARG A 90 -20.27 5.17 -2.88
CA ARG A 90 -19.57 6.44 -3.15
C ARG A 90 -19.14 7.11 -1.84
N GLU A 91 -20.02 7.22 -0.84
CA GLU A 91 -19.70 7.81 0.46
C GLU A 91 -18.55 7.08 1.16
N LEU A 92 -18.53 5.74 1.12
CA LEU A 92 -17.43 4.94 1.67
C LEU A 92 -16.12 5.26 0.97
N LEU A 93 -16.13 5.36 -0.36
CA LEU A 93 -14.93 5.67 -1.13
C LEU A 93 -14.44 7.10 -0.90
N GLU A 94 -15.34 8.08 -0.91
CA GLU A 94 -15.02 9.48 -0.60
C GLU A 94 -14.43 9.64 0.80
N GLY A 95 -14.91 8.84 1.76
CA GLY A 95 -14.40 8.83 3.13
C GLY A 95 -12.97 8.29 3.28
N ILE A 96 -12.42 7.62 2.26
CA ILE A 96 -11.03 7.13 2.22
C ILE A 96 -10.23 7.73 1.05
N LEU A 97 -10.70 8.84 0.48
CA LEU A 97 -9.88 9.64 -0.43
C LEU A 97 -8.86 10.43 0.38
N TYR A 98 -7.60 10.05 0.21
CA TYR A 98 -6.46 10.67 0.85
C TYR A 98 -5.48 11.22 -0.17
N THR A 99 -4.88 12.37 0.13
CA THR A 99 -3.83 12.94 -0.71
C THR A 99 -2.54 12.13 -0.62
N PRO A 100 -1.61 12.23 -1.59
CA PRO A 100 -0.30 11.58 -1.49
C PRO A 100 0.46 11.95 -0.21
N LYS A 101 0.32 13.22 0.25
CA LYS A 101 0.89 13.68 1.53
C LYS A 101 0.24 12.98 2.72
N GLU A 102 -1.07 12.73 2.70
CA GLU A 102 -1.75 11.97 3.76
C GLU A 102 -1.39 10.48 3.72
N LEU A 103 -1.22 9.88 2.54
CA LEU A 103 -0.82 8.48 2.41
C LEU A 103 0.61 8.22 2.92
N SER A 104 1.51 9.20 2.79
CA SER A 104 2.88 9.09 3.32
C SER A 104 2.94 9.05 4.85
N THR A 105 1.85 9.44 5.54
CA THR A 105 1.72 9.35 7.01
C THR A 105 1.51 7.90 7.48
N VAL A 106 0.99 7.03 6.62
CA VAL A 106 0.74 5.62 6.95
C VAL A 106 2.06 4.88 6.98
N LEU A 107 2.51 4.49 8.18
CA LEU A 107 3.80 3.83 8.38
C LEU A 107 3.84 2.43 7.79
N ASN A 108 2.75 1.67 7.91
CA ASN A 108 2.67 0.32 7.37
C ASN A 108 2.70 0.36 5.84
N PRO A 109 3.78 -0.11 5.18
CA PRO A 109 3.93 0.01 3.74
C PRO A 109 2.87 -0.79 2.98
N ARG A 110 2.41 -1.93 3.53
CA ARG A 110 1.35 -2.73 2.89
C ARG A 110 0.03 -1.99 2.88
N MET A 111 -0.30 -1.32 3.99
CA MET A 111 -1.55 -0.57 4.06
C MET A 111 -1.52 0.65 3.17
N ARG A 112 -0.36 1.31 3.07
CA ARG A 112 -0.13 2.39 2.11
C ARG A 112 -0.39 1.92 0.68
N VAL A 113 0.18 0.78 0.27
CA VAL A 113 -0.06 0.18 -1.07
C VAL A 113 -1.54 -0.15 -1.28
N VAL A 114 -2.25 -0.63 -0.26
CA VAL A 114 -3.70 -0.87 -0.35
C VAL A 114 -4.47 0.42 -0.62
N LEU A 115 -4.18 1.49 0.11
CA LEU A 115 -4.82 2.80 -0.07
C LEU A 115 -4.46 3.43 -1.43
N GLU A 116 -3.20 3.30 -1.86
CA GLU A 116 -2.74 3.74 -3.19
C GLU A 116 -3.44 2.97 -4.32
N GLY A 117 -3.64 1.65 -4.18
CA GLY A 117 -4.38 0.87 -5.17
C GLY A 117 -5.88 1.18 -5.20
N ILE A 118 -6.47 1.50 -4.05
CA ILE A 118 -7.83 2.06 -3.99
C ILE A 118 -7.86 3.40 -4.73
N ALA A 119 -6.88 4.27 -4.47
CA ALA A 119 -6.75 5.55 -5.16
C ALA A 119 -6.64 5.37 -6.70
N ALA A 120 -5.82 4.42 -7.14
CA ALA A 120 -5.64 4.08 -8.54
C ALA A 120 -6.94 3.56 -9.19
N SER A 121 -7.78 2.84 -8.44
CA SER A 121 -9.06 2.34 -8.94
C SER A 121 -10.05 3.45 -9.29
N TYR A 122 -9.90 4.66 -8.70
CA TYR A 122 -10.73 5.82 -9.06
C TYR A 122 -10.41 6.35 -10.47
N TYR A 123 -9.15 6.27 -10.88
CA TYR A 123 -8.72 6.73 -12.19
C TYR A 123 -9.10 5.78 -13.33
N GLU A 124 -9.70 4.64 -13.00
CA GLU A 124 -10.13 3.62 -13.94
C GLU A 124 -11.67 3.46 -13.89
N PRO A 125 -12.45 4.22 -14.69
CA PRO A 125 -13.91 4.20 -14.63
C PRO A 125 -14.51 2.79 -14.79
N ALA A 126 -13.89 1.94 -15.60
CA ALA A 126 -14.32 0.55 -15.77
C ALA A 126 -14.20 -0.25 -14.46
N VAL A 127 -13.12 -0.05 -13.70
CA VAL A 127 -12.88 -0.71 -12.40
C VAL A 127 -13.88 -0.18 -11.38
N TYR A 128 -14.03 1.14 -11.28
CA TYR A 128 -15.00 1.79 -10.40
C TYR A 128 -16.42 1.25 -10.62
N HIS A 129 -16.91 1.27 -11.86
CA HIS A 129 -18.27 0.80 -12.17
C HIS A 129 -18.45 -0.71 -11.91
N ALA A 130 -17.41 -1.52 -12.11
CA ALA A 130 -17.48 -2.93 -11.77
C ALA A 130 -17.67 -3.13 -10.27
N PHE A 131 -16.91 -2.41 -9.43
CA PHE A 131 -17.08 -2.48 -7.98
C PHE A 131 -18.42 -1.91 -7.51
N GLU A 132 -18.88 -0.80 -8.09
CA GLU A 132 -20.20 -0.23 -7.81
C GLU A 132 -21.32 -1.25 -8.07
N ILE A 133 -21.31 -1.89 -9.25
CA ILE A 133 -22.26 -2.94 -9.61
C ILE A 133 -22.17 -4.12 -8.64
N LEU A 134 -20.95 -4.56 -8.32
CA LEU A 134 -20.74 -5.68 -7.41
C LEU A 134 -21.22 -5.36 -5.98
N TYR A 135 -21.01 -4.14 -5.51
CA TYR A 135 -21.49 -3.67 -4.21
C TYR A 135 -23.02 -3.60 -4.15
N GLU A 136 -23.65 -3.14 -5.24
CA GLU A 136 -25.10 -3.09 -5.36
C GLU A 136 -25.73 -4.49 -5.44
N ASP A 137 -25.13 -5.42 -6.19
CA ASP A 137 -25.74 -6.72 -6.47
C ASP A 137 -25.47 -7.76 -5.37
N TYR A 138 -24.38 -7.64 -4.61
CA TYR A 138 -23.92 -8.73 -3.72
C TYR A 138 -23.79 -8.28 -2.26
N ILE A 139 -24.75 -8.73 -1.43
CA ILE A 139 -24.79 -8.46 0.02
C ILE A 139 -23.46 -8.83 0.74
N PRO A 140 -22.83 -10.00 0.49
CA PRO A 140 -21.59 -10.33 1.19
C PRO A 140 -20.46 -9.33 0.92
N LEU A 141 -20.39 -8.79 -0.31
CA LEU A 141 -19.42 -7.76 -0.68
C LEU A 141 -19.68 -6.46 0.06
N ARG A 142 -20.94 -6.09 0.29
CA ARG A 142 -21.27 -4.91 1.11
C ARG A 142 -20.78 -5.02 2.53
N VAL A 143 -21.07 -6.15 3.17
CA VAL A 143 -20.65 -6.40 4.55
C VAL A 143 -19.12 -6.35 4.65
N ALA A 144 -18.42 -7.01 3.73
CA ALA A 144 -16.96 -6.98 3.68
C ALA A 144 -16.43 -5.56 3.42
N GLY A 145 -17.02 -4.82 2.48
CA GLY A 145 -16.63 -3.44 2.14
C GLY A 145 -16.73 -2.49 3.34
N ARG A 146 -17.82 -2.55 4.12
CA ARG A 146 -17.98 -1.74 5.35
C ARG A 146 -16.93 -2.06 6.41
N VAL A 147 -16.60 -3.35 6.57
CA VAL A 147 -15.56 -3.78 7.53
C VAL A 147 -14.19 -3.24 7.11
N VAL A 148 -13.84 -3.39 5.83
CA VAL A 148 -12.58 -2.87 5.28
C VAL A 148 -12.51 -1.36 5.42
N TYR A 149 -13.57 -0.65 5.06
CA TYR A 149 -13.64 0.81 5.18
C TYR A 149 -13.34 1.27 6.61
N ARG A 150 -13.95 0.66 7.62
CA ARG A 150 -13.71 1.01 9.03
C ARG A 150 -12.26 0.79 9.42
N GLU A 151 -11.67 -0.32 8.99
CA GLU A 151 -10.28 -0.65 9.30
C GLU A 151 -9.30 0.31 8.62
N LEU A 152 -9.49 0.59 7.33
CA LEU A 152 -8.67 1.54 6.58
C LEU A 152 -8.72 2.94 7.20
N ARG A 153 -9.93 3.38 7.59
CA ARG A 153 -10.14 4.67 8.24
C ARG A 153 -9.46 4.72 9.61
N LYS A 154 -9.61 3.67 10.43
CA LYS A 154 -8.95 3.55 11.73
C LYS A 154 -7.43 3.66 11.58
N VAL A 155 -6.83 2.89 10.66
CA VAL A 155 -5.37 2.91 10.44
C VAL A 155 -4.89 4.30 10.01
N MET A 156 -5.65 4.99 9.15
CA MET A 156 -5.31 6.37 8.76
C MET A 156 -5.43 7.35 9.93
N GLU A 157 -6.51 7.30 10.71
CA GLU A 157 -6.70 8.18 11.87
C GLU A 157 -5.61 7.95 12.94
N GLU A 158 -5.25 6.70 13.21
CA GLU A 158 -4.14 6.34 14.10
C GLU A 158 -2.79 6.83 13.55
N SER A 159 -2.54 6.67 12.26
CA SER A 159 -1.30 7.14 11.61
C SER A 159 -1.16 8.66 11.67
N LYS A 160 -2.23 9.40 11.39
CA LYS A 160 -2.27 10.87 11.51
C LYS A 160 -2.04 11.33 12.93
N LYS A 161 -2.70 10.69 13.91
CA LYS A 161 -2.52 11.01 15.33
C LYS A 161 -1.08 10.73 15.78
N TYR A 162 -0.51 9.60 15.35
CA TYR A 162 0.87 9.25 15.66
C TYR A 162 1.85 10.25 15.06
N GLN A 163 1.72 10.55 13.77
CA GLN A 163 2.54 11.56 13.10
C GLN A 163 2.46 12.91 13.82
N GLN A 164 1.26 13.39 14.13
CA GLN A 164 1.08 14.67 14.83
C GLN A 164 1.81 14.67 16.18
N SER A 165 1.67 13.60 16.97
CA SER A 165 2.37 13.45 18.24
C SER A 165 3.90 13.46 18.08
N GLN A 166 4.42 12.80 17.04
CA GLN A 166 5.86 12.74 16.76
C GLN A 166 6.41 14.10 16.29
N ILE A 167 5.65 14.83 15.46
CA ILE A 167 6.00 16.18 15.01
C ILE A 167 6.01 17.14 16.20
N ASP A 168 4.98 17.12 17.05
CA ASP A 168 4.89 18.02 18.21
C ASP A 168 6.01 17.76 19.23
N GLY A 169 6.33 16.49 19.47
CA GLY A 169 7.47 16.09 20.30
C GLY A 169 8.80 16.58 19.72
N ALA A 170 9.01 16.37 18.42
CA ALA A 170 10.20 16.83 17.72
C ALA A 170 10.33 18.37 17.75
N MET A 171 9.24 19.11 17.50
CA MET A 171 9.21 20.57 17.57
C MET A 171 9.67 21.07 18.94
N LYS A 172 9.15 20.46 20.01
CA LYS A 172 9.54 20.79 21.37
C LYS A 172 11.00 20.46 21.67
N GLY A 173 11.49 19.32 21.15
CA GLY A 173 12.84 18.84 21.41
C GLY A 173 13.94 19.55 20.61
N THR A 174 13.64 20.04 19.40
CA THR A 174 14.63 20.64 18.50
C THR A 174 14.49 22.15 18.32
N GLY A 175 13.29 22.71 18.55
CA GLY A 175 12.98 24.10 18.21
C GLY A 175 12.85 24.37 16.71
N MET A 176 12.88 23.34 15.86
CA MET A 176 12.74 23.48 14.41
C MET A 176 11.32 23.90 14.02
N SER A 177 11.19 24.49 12.83
CA SER A 177 9.87 24.80 12.27
C SER A 177 9.11 23.50 11.96
N ARG A 178 7.78 23.58 11.97
CA ARG A 178 6.92 22.45 11.59
C ARG A 178 7.21 21.94 10.18
N SER A 179 7.50 22.85 9.24
CA SER A 179 7.81 22.51 7.85
C SER A 179 9.06 21.63 7.77
N ASP A 180 10.14 22.04 8.44
CA ASP A 180 11.41 21.30 8.41
C ASP A 180 11.26 19.89 9.02
N ILE A 181 10.42 19.77 10.06
CA ILE A 181 10.13 18.48 10.70
C ILE A 181 9.25 17.60 9.81
N GLU A 182 8.25 18.15 9.11
CA GLU A 182 7.44 17.42 8.14
C GLU A 182 8.29 16.90 6.96
N ASP A 183 9.29 17.67 6.53
CA ASP A 183 10.25 17.22 5.53
C ASP A 183 11.11 16.06 6.08
N CYS A 184 11.65 16.20 7.30
CA CYS A 184 12.37 15.11 7.97
C CYS A 184 11.49 13.86 8.12
N TRP A 185 10.23 14.02 8.51
CA TRP A 185 9.27 12.92 8.62
C TRP A 185 9.09 12.18 7.29
N SER A 186 8.95 12.92 6.20
CA SER A 186 8.81 12.34 4.86
C SER A 186 10.03 11.51 4.45
N THR A 187 11.23 11.88 4.92
CA THR A 187 12.44 11.07 4.74
C THR A 187 12.46 9.85 5.66
N PHE A 188 12.01 10.00 6.91
CA PHE A 188 11.92 8.90 7.87
C PHE A 188 10.95 7.80 7.40
N THR A 189 9.76 8.14 6.92
CA THR A 189 8.78 7.15 6.44
C THR A 189 9.17 6.43 5.15
N ARG A 190 10.25 6.89 4.48
CA ARG A 190 10.84 6.18 3.33
C ARG A 190 11.82 5.09 3.73
N ILE A 191 12.42 5.19 4.92
CA ILE A 191 13.42 4.24 5.43
C ILE A 191 12.82 3.28 6.46
N VAL A 192 11.84 3.72 7.25
CA VAL A 192 11.25 2.91 8.31
C VAL A 192 9.97 2.22 7.83
N ASN A 193 9.84 0.93 8.14
CA ASN A 193 8.65 0.12 7.83
C ASN A 193 7.61 0.09 8.97
N ASP A 194 7.98 0.58 10.15
CA ASP A 194 7.18 0.60 11.38
C ASP A 194 7.35 1.96 12.12
N GLN A 195 6.92 2.02 13.38
CA GLN A 195 7.02 3.19 14.25
C GLN A 195 8.45 3.54 14.68
N HIS A 196 9.37 2.58 14.63
CA HIS A 196 10.73 2.71 15.15
C HIS A 196 11.75 2.23 14.12
N LEU A 197 12.89 2.91 14.05
CA LEU A 197 14.05 2.50 13.27
C LEU A 197 14.94 1.58 14.11
N PRO A 198 15.14 0.30 13.72
CA PRO A 198 16.07 -0.59 14.40
C PRO A 198 17.48 -0.01 14.43
N LEU A 199 18.20 -0.20 15.53
CA LEU A 199 19.56 0.36 15.66
C LEU A 199 20.55 -0.26 14.68
N ASP A 200 20.37 -1.53 14.29
CA ASP A 200 21.22 -2.18 13.29
C ASP A 200 21.00 -1.59 11.88
N GLU A 201 19.79 -1.14 11.56
CA GLU A 201 19.51 -0.40 10.33
C GLU A 201 20.09 1.02 10.40
N LEU A 202 19.94 1.70 11.54
CA LEU A 202 20.55 3.01 11.75
C LEU A 202 22.08 2.95 11.59
N GLU A 203 22.73 1.94 12.17
CA GLU A 203 24.17 1.71 12.04
C GLU A 203 24.59 1.53 10.57
N ARG A 204 23.79 0.83 9.76
CA ARG A 204 24.06 0.68 8.32
C ARG A 204 24.01 2.01 7.57
N TYR A 205 23.11 2.92 7.97
CA TYR A 205 22.99 4.23 7.33
C TYR A 205 24.11 5.20 7.74
N THR A 206 24.48 5.21 9.02
CA THR A 206 25.41 6.23 9.57
C THR A 206 26.84 5.74 9.76
N GLY A 207 27.04 4.43 9.86
CA GLY A 207 28.24 3.78 10.39
C GLY A 207 28.27 3.77 11.93
N PRO A 208 29.07 2.88 12.55
CA PRO A 208 29.10 2.65 14.00
C PRO A 208 29.50 3.90 14.79
N ASN A 209 30.57 4.59 14.36
CA ASN A 209 31.07 5.77 15.04
C ASN A 209 30.02 6.88 15.06
N THR A 210 29.42 7.19 13.91
CA THR A 210 28.41 8.24 13.78
C THR A 210 27.16 7.90 14.58
N MET A 211 26.73 6.63 14.57
CA MET A 211 25.60 6.17 15.37
C MET A 211 25.85 6.43 16.86
N GLU A 212 27.04 6.06 17.36
CA GLU A 212 27.39 6.29 18.76
C GLU A 212 27.38 7.78 19.13
N TYR A 213 27.91 8.64 18.26
CA TYR A 213 27.84 10.10 18.44
C TYR A 213 26.42 10.63 18.44
N ILE A 214 25.54 10.15 17.54
CA ILE A 214 24.13 10.55 17.49
C ILE A 214 23.43 10.16 18.80
N LEU A 215 23.59 8.91 19.25
CA LEU A 215 22.96 8.42 20.48
C LEU A 215 23.49 9.13 21.74
N ASN A 216 24.79 9.44 21.80
CA ASN A 216 25.41 10.18 22.91
C ASN A 216 25.16 11.71 22.84
N SER A 217 24.61 12.20 21.72
CA SER A 217 24.22 13.61 21.56
C SER A 217 22.82 13.92 22.06
N GLY A 218 21.99 12.89 22.26
CA GLY A 218 20.69 13.03 22.92
C GLY A 218 20.81 13.44 24.39
N SER A 219 19.67 13.69 25.04
CA SER A 219 19.65 13.64 26.51
C SER A 219 20.07 12.23 26.95
N GLU A 220 20.73 12.12 28.09
CA GLU A 220 21.20 10.82 28.62
C GLU A 220 20.07 9.77 28.66
N SER A 221 18.83 10.22 28.88
CA SER A 221 17.62 9.39 28.88
C SER A 221 17.20 8.86 27.49
N VAL A 222 17.55 9.53 26.39
CA VAL A 222 17.10 9.14 25.04
C VAL A 222 18.01 8.06 24.46
N GLY A 223 19.32 8.27 24.55
CA GLY A 223 20.31 7.29 24.06
C GLY A 223 20.28 5.97 24.84
N THR A 224 19.98 6.02 26.14
CA THR A 224 19.80 4.82 26.99
C THR A 224 18.54 4.05 26.59
N ARG A 225 17.37 4.72 26.51
CA ARG A 225 16.12 4.09 26.06
C ARG A 225 16.23 3.45 24.68
N ALA A 226 16.82 4.14 23.71
CA ALA A 226 16.98 3.57 22.37
C ALA A 226 17.82 2.28 22.36
N ARG A 227 18.84 2.19 23.23
CA ARG A 227 19.66 0.97 23.38
C ARG A 227 18.92 -0.15 24.09
N GLU A 228 18.12 0.18 25.10
CA GLU A 228 17.27 -0.77 25.82
C GLU A 228 16.18 -1.36 24.91
N ASP A 229 15.54 -0.50 24.11
CA ASP A 229 14.47 -0.88 23.18
C ASP A 229 15.02 -1.53 21.90
N GLY A 230 16.30 -1.31 21.59
CA GLY A 230 16.94 -1.77 20.35
C GLY A 230 16.47 -1.02 19.09
N ALA A 231 15.71 0.05 19.25
CA ALA A 231 15.16 0.87 18.16
C ALA A 231 14.96 2.32 18.62
N ILE A 232 14.82 3.25 17.66
CA ILE A 232 14.64 4.68 17.94
C ILE A 232 13.40 5.23 17.22
N SER A 233 12.59 6.01 17.93
CA SER A 233 11.44 6.71 17.32
C SER A 233 11.90 7.92 16.51
N PHE A 234 11.02 8.44 15.65
CA PHE A 234 11.31 9.64 14.85
C PHE A 234 11.71 10.84 15.71
N GLU A 235 10.91 11.13 16.74
CA GLU A 235 11.15 12.25 17.67
C GLU A 235 12.55 12.15 18.27
N ASN A 236 12.88 10.99 18.84
CA ASN A 236 14.15 10.78 19.53
C ASN A 236 15.33 10.87 18.56
N LEU A 237 15.19 10.29 17.36
CA LEU A 237 16.22 10.35 16.32
C LEU A 237 16.49 11.79 15.92
N LEU A 238 15.44 12.58 15.66
CA LEU A 238 15.60 13.96 15.21
C LEU A 238 16.22 14.85 16.30
N VAL A 239 15.87 14.65 17.57
CA VAL A 239 16.52 15.34 18.71
C VAL A 239 18.01 14.99 18.79
N CYS A 240 18.35 13.70 18.70
CA CYS A 240 19.73 13.24 18.70
C CYS A 240 20.55 13.83 17.55
N VAL A 241 20.01 13.80 16.32
CA VAL A 241 20.66 14.34 15.13
C VAL A 241 20.84 15.86 15.21
N ASN A 242 19.81 16.59 15.66
CA ASN A 242 19.89 18.05 15.81
C ASN A 242 20.98 18.45 16.83
N ASN A 243 21.02 17.79 17.99
CA ASN A 243 22.05 18.05 19.00
C ASN A 243 23.46 17.70 18.50
N PHE A 244 23.59 16.62 17.74
CA PHE A 244 24.85 16.24 17.12
C PHE A 244 25.37 17.35 16.18
N ILE A 245 24.50 17.91 15.35
CA ILE A 245 24.84 19.00 14.42
C ILE A 245 25.25 20.27 15.18
N ILE A 246 24.49 20.67 16.21
CA ILE A 246 24.81 21.84 17.05
C ILE A 246 26.19 21.66 17.71
N ARG A 247 26.46 20.48 18.30
CA ARG A 247 27.75 20.20 18.96
C ARG A 247 28.92 20.19 17.97
N ARG A 248 28.70 19.69 16.75
CA ARG A 248 29.71 19.68 15.69
C ARG A 248 30.02 21.10 15.23
N SER A 249 29.00 21.94 15.04
CA SER A 249 29.15 23.32 14.62
C SER A 249 29.87 24.20 15.65
N GLY A 250 29.77 23.89 16.95
CA GLY A 250 30.38 24.71 18.01
C GLY A 250 31.89 24.51 18.22
N LYS A 251 32.49 23.48 17.61
CA LYS A 251 33.94 23.19 17.76
C LYS A 251 34.81 23.89 16.72
N ASP A 252 34.24 24.26 15.59
CA ASP A 252 34.95 24.95 14.51
C ASP A 252 34.60 26.43 14.61
N SER A 253 35.39 27.18 15.39
CA SER A 253 35.20 28.63 15.61
C SER A 253 35.48 29.51 14.38
N ASP A 254 35.64 28.92 13.20
CA ASP A 254 35.74 29.67 11.95
C ASP A 254 34.33 30.00 11.45
N GLU A 255 34.00 31.30 11.46
CA GLU A 255 32.70 31.93 11.13
C GLU A 255 32.14 31.63 9.71
N SER A 256 32.71 30.67 8.97
CA SER A 256 32.41 30.41 7.56
C SER A 256 31.17 29.52 7.32
N TYR A 257 30.48 29.01 8.35
CA TYR A 257 29.38 28.03 8.19
C TYR A 257 27.96 28.59 8.30
N ALA A 258 27.76 29.92 8.23
CA ALA A 258 26.42 30.51 8.23
C ALA A 258 25.51 30.04 7.08
N ASN A 259 26.06 29.38 6.05
CA ASN A 259 25.29 28.69 5.02
C ASN A 259 25.13 27.21 5.38
N THR A 260 24.38 26.92 6.45
CA THR A 260 23.88 25.55 6.63
C THR A 260 22.95 25.28 5.44
N PRO A 261 23.24 24.28 4.59
CA PRO A 261 22.45 24.07 3.39
C PRO A 261 21.00 23.80 3.80
N ALA A 262 20.09 24.67 3.35
CA ALA A 262 18.66 24.49 3.43
C ALA A 262 18.32 23.11 2.83
N GLY A 263 18.12 22.14 3.70
CA GLY A 263 18.03 20.74 3.29
C GLY A 263 17.65 19.86 4.46
N ASN A 264 17.11 18.70 4.14
CA ASN A 264 16.59 17.75 5.10
C ASN A 264 17.72 17.21 5.99
N LEU A 265 17.69 17.56 7.29
CA LEU A 265 18.73 17.18 8.26
C LEU A 265 18.92 15.66 8.34
N LEU A 266 17.84 14.88 8.29
CA LEU A 266 17.93 13.43 8.30
C LEU A 266 18.59 12.89 7.02
N GLN A 267 18.27 13.46 5.86
CA GLN A 267 18.91 13.05 4.61
C GLN A 267 20.41 13.27 4.63
N GLN A 268 20.85 14.40 5.19
CA GLN A 268 22.28 14.73 5.34
C GLN A 268 22.96 13.82 6.37
N ALA A 269 22.31 13.56 7.51
CA ALA A 269 22.89 12.76 8.59
C ALA A 269 22.97 11.26 8.27
N LEU A 270 22.00 10.73 7.53
CA LEU A 270 21.85 9.30 7.27
C LEU A 270 22.43 8.85 5.91
N ASN A 271 23.11 9.74 5.16
CA ASN A 271 23.70 9.44 3.85
C ASN A 271 22.74 8.71 2.88
N LEU A 272 21.47 9.11 2.85
CA LEU A 272 20.39 8.32 2.23
C LEU A 272 20.36 8.28 0.70
N ASN A 273 21.32 8.92 0.02
CA ASN A 273 21.30 9.07 -1.44
C ASN A 273 21.29 7.72 -2.17
N ASP A 274 21.95 6.69 -1.62
CA ASP A 274 22.00 5.34 -2.24
C ASP A 274 21.11 4.30 -1.50
N ALA A 275 20.85 4.52 -0.21
CA ALA A 275 20.23 3.52 0.65
C ALA A 275 18.71 3.38 0.46
N VAL A 276 18.03 4.47 0.08
CA VAL A 276 16.57 4.47 -0.10
C VAL A 276 16.13 3.59 -1.28
N ALA A 277 17.00 3.39 -2.28
CA ALA A 277 16.74 2.51 -3.40
C ALA A 277 16.79 1.02 -3.01
N THR A 278 17.60 0.65 -2.02
CA THR A 278 17.84 -0.75 -1.63
C THR A 278 16.84 -1.26 -0.59
N CYS A 279 16.46 -0.43 0.39
CA CYS A 279 15.63 -0.86 1.53
C CYS A 279 14.20 -1.31 1.17
N ARG A 280 13.65 -0.86 0.03
CA ARG A 280 12.30 -1.26 -0.40
C ARG A 280 12.21 -2.67 -0.98
N SER A 281 13.35 -3.32 -1.22
CA SER A 281 13.38 -4.62 -1.90
C SER A 281 13.45 -5.82 -0.97
N ASP A 282 13.56 -5.61 0.35
CA ASP A 282 13.46 -6.69 1.34
C ASP A 282 12.00 -7.17 1.38
N GLY A 283 11.69 -8.03 0.42
CA GLY A 283 10.39 -8.65 0.25
C GLY A 283 10.03 -9.32 1.55
N GLN A 284 9.01 -8.77 2.21
CA GLN A 284 8.50 -9.27 3.47
C GLN A 284 8.35 -10.79 3.39
N ILE A 285 9.02 -11.51 4.29
CA ILE A 285 9.04 -12.96 4.29
C ILE A 285 7.62 -13.45 4.59
N LEU A 286 6.87 -13.77 3.53
CA LEU A 286 5.52 -14.29 3.68
C LEU A 286 5.60 -15.64 4.41
N THR A 287 4.70 -15.82 5.37
CA THR A 287 4.50 -17.12 6.01
C THR A 287 4.20 -18.19 4.95
N PRO A 288 4.53 -19.47 5.16
CA PRO A 288 4.24 -20.53 4.18
C PRO A 288 2.75 -20.60 3.79
N LYS A 289 1.84 -20.24 4.71
CA LYS A 289 0.40 -20.11 4.44
C LYS A 289 0.11 -18.96 3.47
N ASN A 290 0.71 -17.79 3.70
CA ASN A 290 0.53 -16.62 2.83
C ASN A 290 1.12 -16.85 1.43
N GLN A 291 2.26 -17.55 1.33
CA GLN A 291 2.84 -17.94 0.04
C GLN A 291 1.90 -18.79 -0.81
N LYS A 292 1.09 -19.68 -0.20
CA LYS A 292 0.08 -20.46 -0.93
C LYS A 292 -0.98 -19.56 -1.56
N TYR A 293 -1.44 -18.54 -0.82
CA TYR A 293 -2.46 -17.62 -1.32
C TYR A 293 -1.89 -16.65 -2.37
N ASP A 294 -0.64 -16.22 -2.21
CA ASP A 294 0.08 -15.41 -3.19
C ASP A 294 0.16 -16.14 -4.55
N ARG A 295 0.58 -17.42 -4.53
CA ARG A 295 0.60 -18.26 -5.74
C ARG A 295 -0.78 -18.45 -6.36
N LYS A 296 -1.81 -18.70 -5.53
CA LYS A 296 -3.19 -18.84 -6.02
C LYS A 296 -3.67 -17.54 -6.69
N TYR A 297 -3.28 -16.39 -6.17
CA TYR A 297 -3.61 -15.09 -6.78
C TYR A 297 -2.89 -14.90 -8.12
N ASP A 298 -1.60 -15.28 -8.22
CA ASP A 298 -0.89 -15.30 -9.50
C ASP A 298 -1.56 -16.23 -10.54
N ASP A 299 -2.03 -17.41 -10.12
CA ASP A 299 -2.75 -18.34 -11.00
C ASP A 299 -4.04 -17.71 -11.56
N MET A 300 -4.76 -16.92 -10.75
CA MET A 300 -5.92 -16.15 -11.21
C MET A 300 -5.52 -15.14 -12.28
N LEU A 301 -4.46 -14.35 -12.05
CA LEU A 301 -3.97 -13.34 -13.00
C LEU A 301 -3.51 -13.98 -14.32
N ILE A 302 -2.84 -15.13 -14.27
CA ILE A 302 -2.49 -15.91 -15.48
C ILE A 302 -3.76 -16.29 -16.25
N GLN A 303 -4.80 -16.71 -15.55
CA GLN A 303 -6.06 -17.08 -16.18
C GLN A 303 -6.77 -15.86 -16.81
N PHE A 304 -6.76 -14.70 -16.14
CA PHE A 304 -7.22 -13.43 -16.72
C PHE A 304 -6.44 -13.10 -18.00
N ALA A 305 -5.11 -13.19 -17.98
CA ALA A 305 -4.30 -12.92 -19.18
C ALA A 305 -4.70 -13.81 -20.38
N LYS A 306 -5.03 -15.09 -20.13
CA LYS A 306 -5.53 -16.01 -21.18
C LYS A 306 -6.89 -15.64 -21.73
N TRP A 307 -7.78 -15.08 -20.89
CA TRP A 307 -9.13 -14.68 -21.29
C TRP A 307 -9.21 -13.30 -21.93
N LYS A 308 -8.22 -12.44 -21.74
CA LYS A 308 -8.15 -11.08 -22.29
C LYS A 308 -8.52 -10.99 -23.79
N PRO A 309 -7.96 -11.80 -24.71
CA PRO A 309 -8.31 -11.70 -26.14
C PRO A 309 -9.74 -12.17 -26.47
N LEU A 310 -10.46 -12.77 -25.51
CA LEU A 310 -11.79 -13.33 -25.70
C LEU A 310 -12.91 -12.40 -25.24
N ILE A 311 -12.59 -11.24 -24.65
CA ILE A 311 -13.58 -10.33 -24.08
C ILE A 311 -14.48 -9.81 -25.21
N PRO A 312 -15.81 -10.01 -25.14
CA PRO A 312 -16.71 -9.54 -26.17
C PRO A 312 -16.87 -8.02 -26.11
N SER A 313 -16.92 -7.38 -27.28
CA SER A 313 -17.43 -6.02 -27.39
C SER A 313 -18.92 -6.00 -27.11
N GLY A 314 -19.39 -4.98 -26.39
CA GLY A 314 -20.81 -4.81 -26.09
C GLY A 314 -21.06 -4.04 -24.80
N GLU A 315 -22.34 -3.95 -24.46
CA GLU A 315 -22.84 -3.33 -23.25
C GLU A 315 -23.65 -4.33 -22.41
N GLY A 316 -23.80 -4.01 -21.13
CA GLY A 316 -24.56 -4.83 -20.20
C GLY A 316 -23.86 -4.93 -18.84
N ARG A 317 -24.65 -5.06 -17.78
CA ARG A 317 -24.18 -5.02 -16.39
C ARG A 317 -23.09 -6.06 -16.11
N ARG A 318 -23.29 -7.31 -16.52
CA ARG A 318 -22.28 -8.39 -16.39
C ARG A 318 -21.02 -8.14 -17.21
N LEU A 319 -21.16 -7.51 -18.37
CA LEU A 319 -20.02 -7.19 -19.22
C LEU A 319 -19.22 -6.00 -18.67
N LYS A 320 -19.87 -5.04 -18.01
CA LYS A 320 -19.19 -3.97 -17.24
C LYS A 320 -18.35 -4.57 -16.11
N ILE A 321 -18.88 -5.54 -15.35
CA ILE A 321 -18.09 -6.27 -14.33
C ILE A 321 -16.86 -6.92 -14.97
N LEU A 322 -17.03 -7.68 -16.06
CA LEU A 322 -15.91 -8.33 -16.76
C LEU A 322 -14.87 -7.29 -17.18
N LYS A 323 -15.27 -6.24 -17.91
CA LYS A 323 -14.37 -5.18 -18.37
C LYS A 323 -13.58 -4.56 -17.21
N GLY A 324 -14.24 -4.23 -16.10
CA GLY A 324 -13.57 -3.70 -14.92
C GLY A 324 -12.59 -4.67 -14.29
N CYS A 325 -12.90 -5.98 -14.23
CA CYS A 325 -11.95 -6.97 -13.74
C CYS A 325 -10.69 -7.06 -14.62
N PHE A 326 -10.83 -6.99 -15.95
CA PHE A 326 -9.67 -7.03 -16.85
C PHE A 326 -8.84 -5.75 -16.79
N VAL A 327 -9.48 -4.57 -16.83
CA VAL A 327 -8.78 -3.29 -16.67
C VAL A 327 -8.07 -3.23 -15.31
N GLY A 328 -8.74 -3.67 -14.25
CA GLY A 328 -8.16 -3.74 -12.91
C GLY A 328 -6.99 -4.72 -12.83
N SER A 329 -7.03 -5.83 -13.59
CA SER A 329 -5.90 -6.77 -13.68
C SER A 329 -4.70 -6.21 -14.47
N GLU A 330 -4.86 -5.11 -15.18
CA GLU A 330 -3.79 -4.45 -15.93
C GLU A 330 -3.19 -3.28 -15.16
N ASN A 331 -3.93 -2.73 -14.19
CA ASN A 331 -3.44 -1.67 -13.34
C ASN A 331 -2.57 -2.24 -12.20
N PRO A 332 -1.27 -1.91 -12.15
CA PRO A 332 -0.32 -2.52 -11.21
C PRO A 332 -0.65 -2.22 -9.75
N ALA A 333 -1.07 -0.99 -9.45
CA ALA A 333 -1.39 -0.56 -8.10
C ALA A 333 -2.65 -1.26 -7.59
N VAL A 334 -3.67 -1.41 -8.44
CA VAL A 334 -4.89 -2.17 -8.12
C VAL A 334 -4.56 -3.64 -7.88
N VAL A 335 -3.73 -4.25 -8.74
CA VAL A 335 -3.34 -5.67 -8.60
C VAL A 335 -2.60 -5.92 -7.29
N GLU A 336 -1.64 -5.05 -6.92
CA GLU A 336 -0.86 -5.23 -5.70
C GLU A 336 -1.70 -4.99 -4.44
N ALA A 337 -2.57 -3.98 -4.42
CA ALA A 337 -3.52 -3.77 -3.33
C ALA A 337 -4.46 -4.97 -3.13
N LEU A 338 -5.06 -5.48 -4.22
CA LEU A 338 -5.94 -6.64 -4.17
C LEU A 338 -5.18 -7.92 -3.77
N ARG A 339 -3.91 -8.05 -4.15
CA ARG A 339 -3.03 -9.15 -3.71
C ARG A 339 -2.82 -9.11 -2.21
N ILE A 340 -2.41 -7.96 -1.66
CA ILE A 340 -2.22 -7.77 -0.21
C ILE A 340 -3.52 -8.14 0.52
N ILE A 341 -4.64 -7.59 0.06
CA ILE A 341 -5.97 -7.88 0.60
C ILE A 341 -6.28 -9.39 0.59
N TYR A 342 -6.07 -10.06 -0.54
CA TYR A 342 -6.37 -11.48 -0.72
C TYR A 342 -5.48 -12.39 0.14
N VAL A 343 -4.20 -12.03 0.27
CA VAL A 343 -3.22 -12.79 1.06
C VAL A 343 -3.47 -12.61 2.55
N ASP A 344 -3.71 -11.38 3.02
CA ASP A 344 -3.73 -11.09 4.45
C ASP A 344 -5.13 -11.22 5.09
N TYR A 345 -6.21 -10.96 4.34
CA TYR A 345 -7.55 -10.86 4.91
C TYR A 345 -8.46 -12.00 4.44
N ARG A 346 -8.76 -12.93 5.36
CA ARG A 346 -9.55 -14.14 5.06
C ARG A 346 -10.94 -13.86 4.50
N ALA A 347 -11.66 -12.87 5.04
CA ALA A 347 -13.02 -12.54 4.59
C ALA A 347 -13.03 -12.03 3.14
N LEU A 348 -12.03 -11.22 2.79
CA LEU A 348 -11.88 -10.65 1.45
C LEU A 348 -11.35 -11.69 0.46
N ARG A 349 -10.56 -12.65 0.92
CA ARG A 349 -10.15 -13.81 0.13
C ARG A 349 -11.35 -14.60 -0.40
N LEU A 350 -12.34 -14.86 0.45
CA LEU A 350 -13.58 -15.55 0.03
C LEU A 350 -14.32 -14.75 -1.05
N SER A 351 -14.32 -13.42 -0.92
CA SER A 351 -14.91 -12.52 -1.90
C SER A 351 -14.16 -12.56 -3.24
N GLY A 352 -12.82 -12.57 -3.21
CA GLY A 352 -11.98 -12.73 -4.40
C GLY A 352 -12.20 -14.07 -5.11
N ASP A 353 -12.24 -15.17 -4.36
CA ASP A 353 -12.55 -16.51 -4.89
C ASP A 353 -13.93 -16.55 -5.57
N TRP A 354 -14.90 -15.88 -4.96
CA TRP A 354 -16.25 -15.79 -5.49
C TRP A 354 -16.31 -14.93 -6.76
N ILE A 355 -15.68 -13.75 -6.80
CA ILE A 355 -15.59 -12.90 -8.00
C ILE A 355 -14.94 -13.70 -9.14
N PHE A 356 -13.83 -14.39 -8.86
CA PHE A 356 -13.16 -15.22 -9.86
C PHE A 356 -14.06 -16.33 -10.39
N THR A 357 -14.88 -16.95 -9.54
CA THR A 357 -15.87 -17.96 -9.95
C THR A 357 -16.94 -17.37 -10.86
N VAL A 358 -17.45 -16.17 -10.57
CA VAL A 358 -18.41 -15.47 -11.43
C VAL A 358 -17.80 -15.17 -12.79
N VAL A 359 -16.59 -14.61 -12.83
CA VAL A 359 -15.87 -14.32 -14.08
C VAL A 359 -15.63 -15.61 -14.88
N SER A 360 -15.17 -16.68 -14.23
CA SER A 360 -14.96 -17.99 -14.84
C SER A 360 -16.23 -18.54 -15.49
N THR A 361 -17.35 -18.42 -14.80
CA THR A 361 -18.66 -18.87 -15.29
C THR A 361 -19.11 -18.09 -16.52
N LEU A 362 -18.85 -16.78 -16.56
CA LEU A 362 -19.14 -15.94 -17.72
C LEU A 362 -18.21 -16.23 -18.91
N MET A 363 -16.93 -16.49 -18.66
CA MET A 363 -15.95 -16.77 -19.70
C MET A 363 -16.08 -18.17 -20.30
N GLY A 364 -16.57 -19.17 -19.56
CA GLY A 364 -16.68 -20.55 -20.04
C GLY A 364 -17.46 -20.74 -21.35
N PRO A 365 -18.68 -20.16 -21.52
CA PRO A 365 -19.39 -20.18 -22.79
C PRO A 365 -18.64 -19.47 -23.93
N ILE A 366 -17.97 -18.35 -23.64
CA ILE A 366 -17.24 -17.54 -24.62
C ILE A 366 -16.03 -18.31 -25.15
N GLU A 367 -15.24 -18.89 -24.23
CA GLU A 367 -14.07 -19.71 -24.57
C GLU A 367 -14.46 -20.92 -25.41
N ARG A 368 -15.56 -21.61 -25.07
CA ARG A 368 -16.07 -22.73 -25.87
C ARG A 368 -16.47 -22.31 -27.29
N ARG A 369 -17.11 -21.15 -27.47
CA ARG A 369 -17.45 -20.63 -28.81
C ARG A 369 -16.20 -20.27 -29.60
N HIS A 370 -15.22 -19.64 -28.97
CA HIS A 370 -13.95 -19.30 -29.61
C HIS A 370 -13.20 -20.55 -30.09
N LYS A 371 -13.06 -21.58 -29.24
CA LYS A 371 -12.44 -22.86 -29.59
C LYS A 371 -13.16 -23.55 -30.77
N ARG A 372 -14.49 -23.49 -30.82
CA ARG A 372 -15.27 -24.03 -31.96
C ARG A 372 -14.99 -23.28 -33.26
N ARG A 373 -14.85 -21.94 -33.22
CA ARG A 373 -14.51 -21.12 -34.40
C ARG A 373 -13.09 -21.41 -34.90
N GLN A 374 -12.11 -21.47 -33.99
CA GLN A 374 -10.74 -21.84 -34.37
C GLN A 374 -10.65 -23.24 -34.97
N LYS A 375 -11.37 -24.23 -34.42
CA LYS A 375 -11.41 -25.58 -35.02
C LYS A 375 -11.99 -25.57 -36.44
N LYS A 376 -13.03 -24.78 -36.71
CA LYS A 376 -13.61 -24.66 -38.06
C LYS A 376 -12.64 -24.02 -39.07
N LEU A 377 -11.78 -23.09 -38.63
CA LEU A 377 -10.79 -22.47 -39.50
C LEU A 377 -9.61 -23.41 -39.85
N LEU A 378 -9.33 -24.40 -39.00
CA LEU A 378 -8.24 -25.35 -39.21
C LEU A 378 -8.64 -26.59 -40.02
N TRP A 379 -9.95 -26.82 -40.22
CA TRP A 379 -10.50 -27.95 -40.97
C TRP A 379 -11.40 -27.44 -42.09
N PRO A 380 -10.82 -26.89 -43.18
CA PRO A 380 -11.56 -26.33 -44.31
C PRO A 380 -12.38 -27.35 -45.08
#